data_AF-A0A366RAS4-F1
#
_entry.id   AF-A0A366RAS4-F1
#
_cell.length_a   1.000
_cell.length_b   1.000
_cell.length_c   1.000
_cell.angle_alpha   90.00
_cell.angle_beta   90.00
_cell.angle_gamma   90.00
#
_symmetry.space_group_name_H-M   'P 1'
#
loop_
_entity.id
_entity.type
_entity.pdbx_description
1 polymer ?
#
loop_
_entity_poly.entity_id
_entity_poly.type
_entity_poly.pdbx_seq_one_letter_code
_entity_poly.pdbx_strand_id
1 'polypeptide(L)'
;MTKVDQPEIVLYDLACTKNVCFSPVVWKVRLMLNYKKIPYKTVFLELPDIELTLKELQVISNSTFPTIQHVPTGVFIMDSLRIAEFLESTHPNPSVSLLSDLGLEIESKGRSTIGPAFAISIVPRENLILSPRSQEYFRAKNEAKFGCKLEDLLDTEEKTWEGVREKMEELNALMMMNGGPFIMGEMPSYTDFFIAASLQSAKTVDEGAFERCVGFAGFRRIYEACLPWMEKKD
;
A
#
# COMPACT_ATOMS: atom_id res chain seq x y z
N MET A 1 28.68 20.53 17.95
CA MET A 1 27.68 20.58 16.86
C MET A 1 27.24 19.16 16.60
N THR A 2 26.09 18.76 17.14
CA THR A 2 25.48 17.46 16.88
C THR A 2 25.12 17.42 15.39
N LYS A 3 25.71 16.49 14.63
CA LYS A 3 25.19 16.13 13.31
C LYS A 3 23.72 15.76 13.53
N VAL A 4 22.80 16.54 12.99
CA VAL A 4 21.43 16.07 12.80
C VAL A 4 21.57 14.90 11.84
N ASP A 5 21.43 13.67 12.32
CA ASP A 5 21.41 12.49 11.46
C ASP A 5 20.30 12.70 10.44
N GLN A 6 20.68 13.02 9.22
CA GLN A 6 19.73 13.09 8.13
C GLN A 6 19.29 11.66 7.81
N PRO A 7 17.99 11.42 7.62
CA PRO A 7 17.49 10.08 7.35
C PRO A 7 18.15 9.52 6.09
N GLU A 8 18.54 8.25 6.15
CA GLU A 8 19.21 7.56 5.04
C GLU A 8 18.28 7.33 3.84
N ILE A 9 16.98 7.36 4.09
CA ILE A 9 15.94 7.13 3.08
C ILE A 9 15.05 8.37 2.97
N VAL A 10 14.82 8.82 1.73
CA VAL A 10 13.68 9.68 1.40
C VAL A 10 12.64 8.83 0.71
N LEU A 11 11.45 8.74 1.29
CA LEU A 11 10.29 8.05 0.73
C LEU A 11 9.41 9.08 0.00
N TYR A 12 9.19 8.88 -1.29
CA TYR A 12 8.23 9.68 -2.03
C TYR A 12 6.85 9.03 -1.90
N ASP A 13 5.88 9.80 -1.41
CA ASP A 13 4.50 9.38 -1.14
C ASP A 13 3.49 10.28 -1.87
N LEU A 14 2.24 9.85 -1.93
CA LEU A 14 1.16 10.58 -2.58
C LEU A 14 0.51 11.56 -1.59
N ALA A 15 0.40 12.82 -1.99
CA ALA A 15 -0.25 13.86 -1.19
C ALA A 15 -1.77 13.65 -1.14
N CYS A 16 -2.35 13.86 0.04
CA CYS A 16 -3.80 13.98 0.24
C CYS A 16 -4.10 15.10 1.24
N THR A 17 -5.34 15.54 1.31
CA THR A 17 -5.79 16.62 2.21
C THR A 17 -5.66 16.27 3.69
N LYS A 18 -5.56 14.98 4.02
CA LYS A 18 -5.36 14.49 5.39
C LYS A 18 -3.89 14.48 5.82
N ASN A 19 -2.95 14.81 4.91
CA ASN A 19 -1.49 14.78 5.16
C ASN A 19 -0.99 13.46 5.76
N VAL A 20 -1.52 12.33 5.26
CA VAL A 20 -1.14 10.97 5.65
C VAL A 20 -0.99 10.08 4.42
N CYS A 21 -0.26 8.98 4.56
CA CYS A 21 -0.20 7.94 3.54
C CYS A 21 -1.57 7.29 3.32
N PHE A 22 -2.03 7.27 2.07
CA PHE A 22 -3.24 6.54 1.65
C PHE A 22 -2.96 5.48 0.58
N SER A 23 -1.77 5.48 -0.03
CA SER A 23 -1.41 4.53 -1.08
C SER A 23 -1.06 3.16 -0.51
N PRO A 24 -1.68 2.05 -0.98
CA PRO A 24 -1.38 0.72 -0.46
C PRO A 24 0.05 0.31 -0.80
N VAL A 25 0.57 0.67 -1.98
CA VAL A 25 1.93 0.28 -2.37
C VAL A 25 3.01 1.06 -1.62
N VAL A 26 2.72 2.31 -1.20
CA VAL A 26 3.62 3.09 -0.35
C VAL A 26 3.55 2.61 1.10
N TRP A 27 2.35 2.27 1.60
CA TRP A 27 2.19 1.66 2.92
C TRP A 27 3.02 0.38 3.09
N LYS A 28 3.16 -0.46 2.05
CA LYS A 28 4.04 -1.64 2.10
C LYS A 28 5.49 -1.27 2.41
N VAL A 29 6.03 -0.25 1.74
CA VAL A 29 7.41 0.22 1.96
C VAL A 29 7.53 0.88 3.33
N ARG A 30 6.52 1.65 3.75
CA ARG A 30 6.44 2.28 5.07
C ARG A 30 6.47 1.25 6.21
N LEU A 31 5.67 0.19 6.10
CA LEU A 31 5.68 -0.94 7.04
C LEU A 31 7.05 -1.60 7.12
N MET A 32 7.69 -1.84 5.97
CA MET A 32 9.03 -2.41 5.90
C MET A 32 10.08 -1.53 6.60
N LEU A 33 10.08 -0.22 6.32
CA LEU A 33 10.98 0.75 6.96
C LEU A 33 10.75 0.80 8.48
N ASN A 34 9.49 0.84 8.91
CA ASN A 34 9.11 0.90 10.32
C ASN A 34 9.47 -0.38 11.08
N TYR A 35 9.20 -1.55 10.51
CA TYR A 35 9.57 -2.85 11.08
C TYR A 35 11.08 -2.95 11.28
N LYS A 36 11.85 -2.50 10.28
CA LYS A 36 13.31 -2.47 10.33
C LYS A 36 13.90 -1.32 11.13
N LYS A 37 13.07 -0.41 11.64
CA LYS A 37 13.47 0.80 12.38
C LYS A 37 14.43 1.70 11.58
N ILE A 38 14.26 1.75 10.26
CA ILE A 38 15.07 2.57 9.36
C ILE A 38 14.53 4.01 9.40
N PRO A 39 15.33 5.02 9.78
CA PRO A 39 14.91 6.41 9.73
C PRO A 39 14.70 6.86 8.28
N TYR A 40 13.52 7.42 8.00
CA TYR A 40 13.21 7.99 6.69
C TYR A 40 12.47 9.32 6.81
N LYS A 41 12.63 10.16 5.79
CA LYS A 41 11.83 11.37 5.56
C LYS A 41 10.83 11.12 4.44
N THR A 42 9.60 11.58 4.59
CA THR A 42 8.62 11.52 3.51
C THR A 42 8.58 12.82 2.74
N VAL A 43 8.44 12.72 1.42
CA VAL A 43 8.13 13.82 0.51
C VAL A 43 6.81 13.49 -0.17
N PHE A 44 5.78 14.25 0.17
CA PHE A 44 4.45 14.12 -0.44
C PHE A 44 4.42 14.85 -1.79
N LEU A 45 3.98 14.14 -2.83
CA LEU A 45 3.84 14.65 -4.18
C LEU A 45 2.38 14.64 -4.61
N GLU A 46 1.93 15.74 -5.21
CA GLU A 46 0.62 15.82 -5.86
C GLU A 46 0.62 14.93 -7.12
N LEU A 47 -0.50 14.27 -7.43
CA LEU A 47 -0.60 13.34 -8.56
C LEU A 47 -0.10 13.91 -9.90
N PRO A 48 -0.40 15.17 -10.26
CA PRO A 48 0.05 15.75 -11.53
C PRO A 48 1.57 16.02 -11.56
N ASP A 49 2.23 16.18 -10.40
CA ASP A 49 3.67 16.49 -10.33
C ASP A 49 4.55 15.25 -10.37
N ILE A 50 3.97 14.06 -10.23
CA ILE A 50 4.68 12.78 -10.17
C ILE A 50 5.61 12.60 -11.36
N GLU A 51 5.05 12.69 -12.57
CA GLU A 51 5.79 12.36 -13.78
C GLU A 51 6.93 13.37 -14.01
N LEU A 52 6.67 14.66 -13.76
CA LEU A 52 7.67 15.71 -13.87
C LEU A 52 8.79 15.54 -12.84
N THR A 53 8.42 15.35 -11.57
CA THR A 53 9.39 15.17 -10.47
C THR A 53 10.27 13.95 -10.73
N LEU A 54 9.69 12.81 -11.12
CA LEU A 54 10.47 11.59 -11.36
C LEU A 54 11.34 11.68 -12.63
N LYS A 55 10.89 12.41 -13.67
CA LYS A 55 11.72 12.72 -14.85
C LYS A 55 12.91 13.60 -14.49
N GLU A 56 12.72 14.64 -13.67
CA GLU A 56 13.80 15.53 -13.22
C GLU A 56 14.85 14.78 -12.40
N LEU A 57 14.44 13.73 -11.68
CA LEU A 57 15.31 12.82 -10.95
C LEU A 57 16.07 11.82 -11.84
N GLN A 58 15.99 11.97 -13.18
CA GLN A 58 16.64 11.12 -14.19
C GLN A 58 16.22 9.63 -14.09
N VAL A 59 15.05 9.37 -13.52
CA VAL A 59 14.50 8.02 -13.42
C VAL A 59 13.73 7.72 -14.71
N ILE A 60 14.25 6.80 -15.51
CA ILE A 60 13.81 6.48 -16.88
C ILE A 60 12.30 6.19 -16.97
N SER A 61 11.73 6.43 -18.17
CA SER A 61 10.33 6.22 -18.58
C SER A 61 9.66 4.97 -17.96
N ASN A 62 8.40 5.15 -17.51
CA ASN A 62 7.57 4.23 -16.70
C ASN A 62 7.70 4.43 -15.18
N SER A 63 7.80 5.68 -14.75
CA SER A 63 7.95 6.03 -13.35
C SER A 63 6.69 5.68 -12.54
N THR A 64 6.78 4.74 -11.59
CA THR A 64 5.70 4.28 -10.72
C THR A 64 5.98 4.51 -9.22
N PHE A 65 4.93 4.68 -8.42
CA PHE A 65 5.07 4.62 -6.97
C PHE A 65 5.04 3.17 -6.48
N PRO A 66 5.70 2.86 -5.35
CA PRO A 66 6.50 3.76 -4.50
C PRO A 66 7.90 4.02 -5.07
N THR A 67 8.51 5.14 -4.66
CA THR A 67 9.91 5.48 -4.96
C THR A 67 10.64 5.86 -3.69
N ILE A 68 11.88 5.39 -3.53
CA ILE A 68 12.79 5.85 -2.49
C ILE A 68 14.06 6.45 -3.10
N GLN A 69 14.68 7.36 -2.35
CA GLN A 69 16.06 7.78 -2.56
C GLN A 69 16.89 7.32 -1.38
N HIS A 70 17.96 6.59 -1.65
CA HIS A 70 18.97 6.28 -0.65
C HIS A 70 19.99 7.42 -0.62
N VAL A 71 19.91 8.28 0.40
CA VAL A 71 20.69 9.52 0.53
C VAL A 71 22.20 9.26 0.49
N PRO A 72 22.77 8.24 1.17
CA PRO A 72 24.21 8.00 1.16
C PRO A 72 24.78 7.70 -0.24
N THR A 73 24.02 7.03 -1.11
CA THR A 73 24.49 6.67 -2.47
C THR A 73 23.90 7.54 -3.57
N GLY A 74 22.88 8.35 -3.26
CA GLY A 74 22.11 9.14 -4.23
C GLY A 74 21.24 8.30 -5.18
N VAL A 75 21.11 6.98 -4.95
CA VAL A 75 20.38 6.08 -5.84
C VAL A 75 18.88 6.20 -5.62
N PHE A 76 18.12 6.25 -6.72
CA PHE A 76 16.67 6.16 -6.73
C PHE A 76 16.24 4.73 -7.05
N ILE A 77 15.31 4.20 -6.26
CA ILE A 77 14.78 2.84 -6.42
C ILE A 77 13.26 2.93 -6.48
N MET A 78 12.71 2.24 -7.46
CA MET A 78 11.27 2.13 -7.71
C MET A 78 10.86 0.67 -7.63
N ASP A 79 9.55 0.43 -7.64
CA ASP A 79 8.93 -0.88 -7.45
C ASP A 79 9.02 -1.36 -6.00
N SER A 80 7.86 -1.66 -5.40
CA SER A 80 7.77 -1.99 -3.98
C SER A 80 8.52 -3.29 -3.60
N LEU A 81 8.71 -4.23 -4.53
CA LEU A 81 9.46 -5.47 -4.28
C LEU A 81 10.96 -5.20 -4.40
N ARG A 82 11.41 -4.50 -5.45
CA ARG A 82 12.82 -4.09 -5.59
C ARG A 82 13.31 -3.23 -4.42
N ILE A 83 12.45 -2.33 -3.94
CA ILE A 83 12.71 -1.56 -2.72
C ILE A 83 12.88 -2.50 -1.52
N ALA A 84 12.00 -3.50 -1.35
CA ALA A 84 12.10 -4.45 -0.26
C ALA A 84 13.38 -5.31 -0.34
N GLU A 85 13.76 -5.76 -1.54
CA GLU A 85 15.04 -6.48 -1.79
C GLU A 85 16.25 -5.62 -1.41
N PHE A 86 16.24 -4.34 -1.81
CA PHE A 86 17.29 -3.41 -1.43
C PHE A 86 17.35 -3.20 0.09
N LEU A 87 16.21 -3.06 0.75
CA LEU A 87 16.15 -2.89 2.21
C LEU A 87 16.58 -4.17 2.95
N GLU A 88 16.21 -5.37 2.49
CA GLU A 88 16.74 -6.62 3.06
C GLU A 88 18.26 -6.73 2.86
N SER A 89 18.78 -6.31 1.70
CA SER A 89 20.22 -6.39 1.43
C SER A 89 21.05 -5.38 2.23
N THR A 90 20.53 -4.18 2.46
CA THR A 90 21.26 -3.11 3.19
C THR A 90 21.02 -3.17 4.70
N HIS A 91 19.85 -3.66 5.11
CA HIS A 91 19.41 -3.76 6.50
C HIS A 91 18.84 -5.16 6.77
N PRO A 92 19.69 -6.20 6.85
CA PRO A 92 19.23 -7.59 6.92
C PRO A 92 18.53 -7.96 8.23
N ASN A 93 18.62 -7.11 9.26
CA ASN A 93 18.04 -7.37 10.58
C ASN A 93 17.06 -6.26 10.99
N PRO A 94 15.87 -6.61 11.52
CA PRO A 94 15.24 -7.94 11.48
C PRO A 94 14.89 -8.34 10.03
N SER A 95 15.06 -9.62 9.68
CA SER A 95 14.76 -10.11 8.32
C SER A 95 13.25 -10.23 8.09
N VAL A 96 12.85 -10.05 6.82
CA VAL A 96 11.49 -10.23 6.32
C VAL A 96 11.53 -11.20 5.15
N SER A 97 10.73 -12.26 5.21
CA SER A 97 10.58 -13.14 4.06
C SER A 97 9.85 -12.41 2.93
N LEU A 98 10.54 -12.19 1.80
CA LEU A 98 9.99 -11.45 0.66
C LEU A 98 9.11 -12.30 -0.25
N LEU A 99 9.41 -13.60 -0.34
CA LEU A 99 8.75 -14.51 -1.27
C LEU A 99 8.49 -15.86 -0.59
N SER A 100 7.28 -16.37 -0.74
CA SER A 100 6.90 -17.74 -0.43
C SER A 100 5.78 -18.18 -1.37
N ASP A 101 5.64 -19.48 -1.63
CA ASP A 101 4.59 -19.99 -2.52
C ASP A 101 3.20 -19.61 -2.01
N LEU A 102 2.97 -19.77 -0.71
CA LEU A 102 1.72 -19.35 -0.05
C LEU A 102 1.51 -17.83 -0.15
N GLY A 103 2.56 -17.04 0.07
CA GLY A 103 2.48 -15.58 -0.02
C GLY A 103 2.09 -15.10 -1.42
N LEU A 104 2.73 -15.67 -2.44
CA LEU A 104 2.44 -15.37 -3.86
C LEU A 104 1.02 -15.78 -4.25
N GLU A 105 0.54 -16.94 -3.76
CA GLU A 105 -0.85 -17.38 -3.96
C GLU A 105 -1.83 -16.38 -3.34
N ILE A 106 -1.60 -16.00 -2.08
CA ILE A 106 -2.43 -15.05 -1.33
C ILE A 106 -2.45 -13.67 -2.02
N GLU A 107 -1.31 -13.17 -2.47
CA GLU A 107 -1.23 -11.88 -3.18
C GLU A 107 -1.96 -11.90 -4.52
N SER A 108 -1.82 -12.99 -5.27
CA SER A 108 -2.50 -13.19 -6.56
C SER A 108 -4.01 -13.29 -6.37
N LYS A 109 -4.46 -14.12 -5.42
CA LYS A 109 -5.88 -14.31 -5.11
C LYS A 109 -6.51 -13.06 -4.49
N GLY A 110 -5.78 -12.35 -3.64
CA GLY A 110 -6.19 -11.06 -3.09
C GLY A 110 -6.44 -10.02 -4.17
N ARG A 111 -5.52 -9.89 -5.14
CA ARG A 111 -5.68 -8.97 -6.28
C ARG A 111 -6.87 -9.32 -7.15
N SER A 112 -7.10 -10.59 -7.46
CA SER A 112 -8.20 -11.01 -8.33
C SER A 112 -9.57 -11.03 -7.63
N THR A 113 -9.58 -11.20 -6.30
CA THR A 113 -10.81 -11.26 -5.49
C THR A 113 -11.24 -9.89 -4.99
N ILE A 114 -10.39 -9.20 -4.24
CA ILE A 114 -10.73 -7.93 -3.57
C ILE A 114 -10.53 -6.74 -4.51
N GLY A 115 -9.58 -6.85 -5.45
CA GLY A 115 -9.26 -5.77 -6.39
C GLY A 115 -10.47 -5.16 -7.09
N PRO A 116 -11.40 -5.95 -7.66
CA PRO A 116 -12.64 -5.41 -8.24
C PRO A 116 -13.52 -4.67 -7.23
N ALA A 117 -13.72 -5.23 -6.02
CA ALA A 117 -14.53 -4.61 -4.98
C ALA A 117 -13.92 -3.29 -4.50
N PHE A 118 -12.60 -3.24 -4.32
CA PHE A 118 -11.87 -2.01 -4.01
C PHE A 118 -11.90 -1.02 -5.17
N ALA A 119 -11.82 -1.46 -6.43
CA ALA A 119 -11.92 -0.55 -7.57
C ALA A 119 -13.27 0.18 -7.59
N ILE A 120 -14.36 -0.51 -7.26
CA ILE A 120 -15.70 0.08 -7.18
C ILE A 120 -15.88 0.95 -5.92
N SER A 121 -15.37 0.50 -4.78
CA SER A 121 -15.67 1.13 -3.48
C SER A 121 -14.69 2.23 -3.11
N ILE A 122 -13.40 2.02 -3.36
CA ILE A 122 -12.34 2.91 -2.90
C ILE A 122 -12.11 4.05 -3.89
N VAL A 123 -12.06 3.78 -5.20
CA VAL A 123 -11.68 4.80 -6.20
C VAL A 123 -12.57 6.06 -6.15
N PRO A 124 -13.91 5.97 -6.09
CA PRO A 124 -14.74 7.18 -6.01
C PRO A 124 -14.48 7.99 -4.75
N ARG A 125 -14.23 7.30 -3.63
CA ARG A 125 -13.99 7.89 -2.31
C ARG A 125 -12.56 8.42 -2.16
N GLU A 126 -11.60 7.80 -2.83
CA GLU A 126 -10.20 8.24 -2.90
C GLU A 126 -10.12 9.63 -3.52
N ASN A 127 -10.90 9.88 -4.58
CA ASN A 127 -10.98 11.21 -5.17
C ASN A 127 -11.33 12.29 -4.12
N LEU A 128 -12.21 11.99 -3.16
CA LEU A 128 -12.66 12.97 -2.16
C LEU A 128 -11.59 13.38 -1.14
N ILE A 129 -10.51 12.61 -1.00
CA ILE A 129 -9.41 12.94 -0.08
C ILE A 129 -8.24 13.65 -0.78
N LEU A 130 -8.30 13.86 -2.09
CA LEU A 130 -7.26 14.53 -2.86
C LEU A 130 -7.42 16.06 -2.85
N SER A 131 -6.34 16.78 -3.12
CA SER A 131 -6.41 18.23 -3.39
C SER A 131 -7.24 18.51 -4.66
N PRO A 132 -7.80 19.71 -4.87
CA PRO A 132 -8.56 20.03 -6.09
C PRO A 132 -7.79 19.71 -7.39
N ARG A 133 -6.49 19.98 -7.41
CA ARG A 133 -5.63 19.71 -8.59
C ARG A 133 -5.45 18.21 -8.83
N SER A 134 -5.24 17.44 -7.76
CA SER A 134 -5.13 15.98 -7.84
C SER A 134 -6.48 15.33 -8.14
N GLN A 135 -7.60 15.90 -7.69
CA GLN A 135 -8.95 15.43 -8.01
C GLN A 135 -9.24 15.49 -9.50
N GLU A 136 -8.99 16.63 -10.14
CA GLU A 136 -9.23 16.79 -11.58
C GLU A 136 -8.45 15.77 -12.40
N TYR A 137 -7.16 15.61 -12.09
CA TYR A 137 -6.29 14.64 -12.75
C TYR A 137 -6.73 13.18 -12.48
N PHE A 138 -7.02 12.85 -11.22
CA PHE A 138 -7.42 11.51 -10.82
C PHE A 138 -8.76 11.12 -11.43
N ARG A 139 -9.76 12.01 -11.39
CA ARG A 139 -11.07 11.81 -11.99
C ARG A 139 -10.94 11.58 -13.48
N ALA A 140 -10.27 12.48 -14.22
CA ALA A 140 -10.12 12.35 -15.67
C ALA A 140 -9.50 11.00 -16.08
N LYS A 141 -8.44 10.58 -15.36
CA LYS A 141 -7.78 9.30 -15.61
C LYS A 141 -8.67 8.10 -15.31
N ASN A 142 -9.37 8.10 -14.17
CA ASN A 142 -10.17 6.96 -13.75
C ASN A 142 -11.50 6.87 -14.53
N GLU A 143 -12.20 7.97 -14.79
CA GLU A 143 -13.42 7.95 -15.60
C GLU A 143 -13.13 7.49 -17.03
N ALA A 144 -11.98 7.86 -17.61
CA ALA A 144 -11.54 7.32 -18.91
C ALA A 144 -11.26 5.81 -18.85
N LYS A 145 -10.72 5.30 -17.72
CA LYS A 145 -10.45 3.88 -17.50
C LYS A 145 -11.73 3.06 -17.30
N PHE A 146 -12.69 3.57 -16.56
CA PHE A 146 -13.93 2.88 -16.22
C PHE A 146 -15.04 3.09 -17.26
N GLY A 147 -14.98 4.16 -18.05
CA GLY A 147 -15.99 4.50 -19.05
C GLY A 147 -17.29 5.06 -18.48
N CYS A 148 -17.30 5.47 -17.21
CA CYS A 148 -18.43 6.08 -16.51
C CYS A 148 -17.94 7.12 -15.49
N LYS A 149 -18.87 7.82 -14.83
CA LYS A 149 -18.51 8.70 -13.72
C LYS A 149 -18.10 7.88 -12.51
N LEU A 150 -17.23 8.45 -11.66
CA LEU A 150 -16.80 7.75 -10.46
C LEU A 150 -17.98 7.39 -9.54
N GLU A 151 -18.96 8.27 -9.44
CA GLU A 151 -20.16 8.06 -8.61
C GLU A 151 -20.98 6.85 -9.09
N ASP A 152 -21.07 6.63 -10.40
CA ASP A 152 -21.84 5.53 -11.00
C ASP A 152 -21.26 4.15 -10.64
N LEU A 153 -20.00 4.08 -10.23
CA LEU A 153 -19.40 2.82 -9.76
C LEU A 153 -20.14 2.30 -8.52
N LEU A 154 -20.53 3.21 -7.61
CA LEU A 154 -21.15 2.88 -6.33
C LEU A 154 -22.51 2.18 -6.47
N ASP A 155 -23.20 2.37 -7.60
CA ASP A 155 -24.48 1.69 -7.88
C ASP A 155 -24.36 0.16 -7.88
N THR A 156 -23.14 -0.35 -8.12
CA THR A 156 -22.85 -1.79 -8.15
C THR A 156 -22.08 -2.29 -6.94
N GLU A 157 -21.83 -1.42 -5.95
CA GLU A 157 -20.96 -1.70 -4.80
C GLU A 157 -21.42 -2.94 -4.02
N GLU A 158 -22.66 -2.95 -3.51
CA GLU A 158 -23.17 -4.08 -2.71
C GLU A 158 -23.12 -5.40 -3.47
N LYS A 159 -23.57 -5.41 -4.72
CA LYS A 159 -23.55 -6.60 -5.58
C LYS A 159 -22.13 -7.10 -5.82
N THR A 160 -21.18 -6.19 -5.98
CA THR A 160 -19.77 -6.55 -6.18
C THR A 160 -19.18 -7.17 -4.92
N TRP A 161 -19.47 -6.61 -3.74
CA TRP A 161 -19.03 -7.17 -2.45
C TRP A 161 -19.67 -8.54 -2.15
N GLU A 162 -20.95 -8.70 -2.44
CA GLU A 162 -21.63 -10.00 -2.32
C GLU A 162 -20.98 -11.04 -3.23
N GLY A 163 -20.69 -10.68 -4.48
CA GLY A 163 -20.09 -11.58 -5.48
C GLY A 163 -18.66 -12.02 -5.17
N VAL A 164 -17.92 -11.32 -4.30
CA VAL A 164 -16.56 -11.69 -3.89
C VAL A 164 -16.51 -12.38 -2.53
N ARG A 165 -17.63 -12.42 -1.78
CA ARG A 165 -17.67 -12.90 -0.40
C ARG A 165 -17.15 -14.33 -0.23
N GLU A 166 -17.59 -15.27 -1.08
CA GLU A 166 -17.14 -16.67 -1.02
C GLU A 166 -15.62 -16.79 -1.25
N LYS A 167 -15.09 -16.07 -2.24
CA LYS A 167 -13.65 -16.03 -2.52
C LYS A 167 -12.86 -15.38 -1.39
N MET A 168 -13.44 -14.42 -0.68
CA MET A 168 -12.85 -13.85 0.53
C MET A 168 -12.79 -14.86 1.67
N GLU A 169 -13.78 -15.75 1.83
CA GLU A 169 -13.70 -16.87 2.79
C GLU A 169 -12.55 -17.83 2.45
N GLU A 170 -12.38 -18.17 1.17
CA GLU A 170 -11.27 -19.02 0.74
C GLU A 170 -9.91 -18.34 1.01
N LEU A 171 -9.81 -17.05 0.73
CA LEU A 171 -8.59 -16.28 1.00
C LEU A 171 -8.32 -16.16 2.50
N ASN A 172 -9.37 -15.96 3.30
CA ASN A 172 -9.31 -16.00 4.76
C ASN A 172 -8.78 -17.34 5.28
N ALA A 173 -9.24 -18.47 4.72
CA ALA A 173 -8.74 -19.79 5.07
C ALA A 173 -7.24 -19.96 4.74
N LEU A 174 -6.79 -19.50 3.58
CA LEU A 174 -5.36 -19.51 3.21
C LEU A 174 -4.51 -18.72 4.20
N MET A 175 -4.98 -17.54 4.61
CA MET A 175 -4.27 -16.69 5.57
C MET A 175 -4.08 -17.37 6.93
N MET A 176 -4.96 -18.30 7.30
CA MET A 176 -4.99 -18.95 8.60
C MET A 176 -4.23 -20.30 8.66
N MET A 177 -3.60 -20.73 7.56
CA MET A 177 -3.00 -22.06 7.43
C MET A 177 -1.88 -22.35 8.45
N ASN A 178 -1.02 -21.38 8.76
CA ASN A 178 0.24 -21.63 9.48
C ASN A 178 0.21 -21.28 10.99
N GLY A 179 -0.95 -20.99 11.57
CA GLY A 179 -1.03 -20.53 12.97
C GLY A 179 -0.25 -19.21 13.20
N GLY A 180 -0.10 -18.80 14.47
CA GLY A 180 0.59 -17.56 14.83
C GLY A 180 -0.17 -16.27 14.42
N PRO A 181 0.45 -15.09 14.52
CA PRO A 181 -0.14 -13.81 14.09
C PRO A 181 0.02 -13.49 12.60
N PHE A 182 0.98 -14.10 11.90
CA PHE A 182 1.33 -13.77 10.50
C PHE A 182 1.08 -14.94 9.53
N ILE A 183 1.24 -14.71 8.23
CA ILE A 183 1.12 -15.73 7.16
C ILE A 183 2.12 -16.87 7.35
N MET A 184 3.33 -16.55 7.81
CA MET A 184 4.42 -17.52 7.99
C MET A 184 4.59 -17.97 9.45
N GLY A 185 3.58 -17.76 10.30
CA GLY A 185 3.62 -18.10 11.72
C GLY A 185 3.96 -16.89 12.60
N GLU A 186 5.11 -16.93 13.28
CA GLU A 186 5.48 -15.96 14.32
C GLU A 186 6.12 -14.66 13.80
N MET A 187 6.77 -14.70 12.63
CA MET A 187 7.50 -13.56 12.07
C MET A 187 6.76 -12.97 10.87
N PRO A 188 6.74 -11.63 10.71
CA PRO A 188 6.09 -11.01 9.57
C PRO A 188 6.80 -11.31 8.26
N SER A 189 6.02 -11.37 7.20
CA SER A 189 6.48 -11.50 5.81
C SER A 189 6.06 -10.29 4.98
N TYR A 190 6.61 -10.18 3.78
CA TYR A 190 6.22 -9.16 2.82
C TYR A 190 4.73 -9.25 2.44
N THR A 191 4.17 -10.46 2.42
CA THR A 191 2.74 -10.66 2.18
C THR A 191 1.87 -10.14 3.32
N ASP A 192 2.31 -10.25 4.58
CA ASP A 192 1.63 -9.61 5.71
C ASP A 192 1.57 -8.09 5.52
N PHE A 193 2.67 -7.48 5.09
CA PHE A 193 2.71 -6.06 4.77
C PHE A 193 1.84 -5.70 3.57
N PHE A 194 1.73 -6.56 2.55
CA PHE A 194 0.80 -6.36 1.44
C PHE A 194 -0.66 -6.29 1.89
N ILE A 195 -1.07 -7.21 2.76
CA ILE A 195 -2.43 -7.25 3.30
C ILE A 195 -2.67 -6.03 4.20
N ALA A 196 -1.79 -5.82 5.17
CA ALA A 196 -1.90 -4.76 6.16
C ALA A 196 -1.90 -3.37 5.51
N ALA A 197 -1.06 -3.15 4.48
CA ALA A 197 -1.03 -1.92 3.71
C ALA A 197 -2.31 -1.67 2.91
N SER A 198 -2.87 -2.72 2.31
CA SER A 198 -4.13 -2.62 1.56
C SER A 198 -5.30 -2.27 2.49
N LEU A 199 -5.34 -2.86 3.68
CA LEU A 199 -6.35 -2.57 4.69
C LEU A 199 -6.19 -1.18 5.29
N GLN A 200 -4.95 -0.76 5.59
CA GLN A 200 -4.70 0.59 6.10
C GLN A 200 -5.04 1.67 5.07
N SER A 201 -4.74 1.42 3.79
CA SER A 201 -5.16 2.27 2.67
C SER A 201 -6.68 2.39 2.60
N ALA A 202 -7.39 1.25 2.60
CA ALA A 202 -8.85 1.23 2.63
C ALA A 202 -9.38 2.04 3.81
N LYS A 203 -8.88 1.83 5.03
CA LYS A 203 -9.31 2.56 6.23
C LYS A 203 -9.08 4.07 6.14
N THR A 204 -7.97 4.50 5.54
CA THR A 204 -7.67 5.92 5.34
C THR A 204 -8.67 6.59 4.38
N VAL A 205 -9.12 5.87 3.36
CA VAL A 205 -10.07 6.37 2.36
C VAL A 205 -11.52 6.22 2.84
N ASP A 206 -11.92 5.02 3.23
CA ASP A 206 -13.27 4.63 3.62
C ASP A 206 -13.25 3.50 4.68
N GLU A 207 -13.75 3.81 5.87
CA GLU A 207 -13.79 2.85 6.98
C GLU A 207 -14.75 1.68 6.70
N GLY A 208 -15.81 1.90 5.92
CA GLY A 208 -16.77 0.84 5.56
C GLY A 208 -16.14 -0.28 4.73
N ALA A 209 -15.35 0.06 3.71
CA ALA A 209 -14.60 -0.88 2.90
C ALA A 209 -13.54 -1.63 3.73
N PHE A 210 -12.91 -0.97 4.70
CA PHE A 210 -12.02 -1.62 5.66
C PHE A 210 -12.76 -2.66 6.51
N GLU A 211 -13.91 -2.29 7.10
CA GLU A 211 -14.71 -3.19 7.95
C GLU A 211 -15.21 -4.42 7.19
N ARG A 212 -15.54 -4.29 5.90
CA ARG A 212 -15.88 -5.43 5.03
C ARG A 212 -14.78 -6.47 4.95
N CYS A 213 -13.52 -6.06 5.01
CA CYS A 213 -12.38 -6.97 5.00
C CYS A 213 -12.06 -7.52 6.40
N VAL A 214 -12.00 -6.67 7.44
CA VAL A 214 -11.66 -7.13 8.80
C VAL A 214 -12.81 -7.85 9.52
N GLY A 215 -13.98 -7.97 8.87
CA GLY A 215 -15.00 -8.95 9.23
C GLY A 215 -14.49 -10.40 9.17
N PHE A 216 -13.49 -10.67 8.33
CA PHE A 216 -12.84 -11.98 8.21
C PHE A 216 -11.62 -12.08 9.14
N ALA A 217 -11.53 -13.18 9.90
CA ALA A 217 -10.56 -13.33 10.98
C ALA A 217 -9.08 -13.22 10.53
N GLY A 218 -8.74 -13.78 9.38
CA GLY A 218 -7.39 -13.76 8.82
C GLY A 218 -6.91 -12.34 8.50
N PHE A 219 -7.77 -11.53 7.88
CA PHE A 219 -7.48 -10.13 7.58
C PHE A 219 -7.32 -9.31 8.86
N ARG A 220 -8.25 -9.47 9.81
CA ARG A 220 -8.20 -8.79 11.10
C ARG A 220 -6.92 -9.10 11.85
N ARG A 221 -6.59 -10.39 12.01
CA ARG A 221 -5.40 -10.87 12.72
C ARG A 221 -4.13 -10.24 12.17
N ILE A 222 -3.95 -10.28 10.84
CA ILE A 222 -2.74 -9.74 10.19
C ILE A 222 -2.66 -8.22 10.35
N TYR A 223 -3.79 -7.52 10.18
CA TYR A 223 -3.85 -6.07 10.36
C TYR A 223 -3.48 -5.67 11.79
N GLU A 224 -4.07 -6.32 12.80
CA GLU A 224 -3.79 -6.09 14.21
C GLU A 224 -2.32 -6.36 14.56
N ALA A 225 -1.76 -7.46 14.04
CA ALA A 225 -0.36 -7.81 14.23
C ALA A 225 0.62 -6.78 13.64
N CYS A 226 0.20 -6.03 12.61
CA CYS A 226 1.02 -5.01 11.97
C CYS A 226 0.84 -3.59 12.55
N LEU A 227 -0.12 -3.36 13.45
CA LEU A 227 -0.40 -2.04 14.05
C LEU A 227 0.83 -1.35 14.66
N PRO A 228 1.77 -2.05 15.35
CA PRO A 228 2.96 -1.42 15.90
C PRO A 228 3.84 -0.72 14.85
N TRP A 229 3.73 -1.10 13.58
CA TRP A 229 4.52 -0.51 12.48
C TRP A 229 3.72 0.51 11.66
N MET A 230 2.53 0.89 12.10
CA MET A 230 1.65 1.86 11.44
C MET A 230 1.54 3.20 12.18
N GLU A 231 2.22 3.36 13.33
CA GLU A 231 2.14 4.57 14.13
C GLU A 231 2.62 5.81 13.36
N LYS A 232 3.72 5.68 12.59
CA LYS A 232 4.25 6.73 11.73
C LYS A 232 3.50 6.78 10.39
N LYS A 233 2.55 7.70 10.29
CA LYS A 233 1.66 7.87 9.12
C LYS A 233 2.15 8.91 8.10
N ASP A 234 3.08 9.77 8.51
CA ASP A 234 3.71 10.82 7.71
C ASP A 234 5.06 10.39 7.16
#